data_AF-M1DYR6-F1
#
_entry.id   AF-M1DYR6-F1
#
_cell.length_a   1.000
_cell.length_b   1.000
_cell.length_c   1.000
_cell.angle_alpha   90.00
_cell.angle_beta   90.00
_cell.angle_gamma   90.00
#
_symmetry.space_group_name_H-M   'P 1'
#
loop_
_entity.id
_entity.type
_entity.pdbx_description
1 polymer ?
#
loop_
_entity_poly.entity_id
_entity_poly.type
_entity_poly.pdbx_seq_one_letter_code
_entity_poly.pdbx_strand_id
1 'polypeptide(L)'
;MGILSRSANVRAAWVEKEFLRLFYLAIKNALGPLTERVVRCEKTIEGHTQRLEDLTMRITLLENTEGSSSALDTLRTEVSALGAEVVQIQLMDISKLWGDVSLSSVAPPTLELPSATPSSSVPEVAVDVDAEDEELAKETDEEGLMEDEHGIAETLTEMHEIEEVIN
;
A
#
# COMPACT_ATOMS: atom_id res chain seq x y z
N MET A 1 1.37 -15.67 48.28
CA MET A 1 0.35 -15.88 47.21
C MET A 1 0.66 -15.01 45.98
N GLY A 2 1.90 -15.02 45.44
CA GLY A 2 2.34 -13.99 44.47
C GLY A 2 3.12 -14.46 43.23
N ILE A 3 3.50 -15.74 43.12
CA ILE A 3 4.45 -16.21 42.08
C ILE A 3 3.71 -16.66 40.80
N LEU A 4 2.47 -17.14 40.93
CA LEU A 4 1.65 -17.57 39.79
C LEU A 4 1.21 -16.40 38.87
N SER A 5 1.03 -15.20 39.43
CA SER A 5 0.62 -14.03 38.64
C SER A 5 1.72 -13.54 37.70
N ARG A 6 3.00 -13.64 38.13
CA ARG A 6 4.15 -13.12 37.38
C ARG A 6 4.45 -13.95 36.12
N SER A 7 4.24 -15.27 36.15
CA SER A 7 4.53 -16.14 34.98
C SER A 7 3.46 -16.08 33.90
N ALA A 8 2.20 -15.84 34.27
CA ALA A 8 1.12 -15.61 33.31
C ALA A 8 1.36 -14.35 32.46
N ASN A 9 1.81 -13.26 33.10
CA ASN A 9 2.11 -12.01 32.40
C ASN A 9 3.26 -12.13 31.40
N VAL A 10 4.32 -12.89 31.73
CA VAL A 10 5.46 -13.09 30.80
C VAL A 10 5.03 -13.87 29.55
N ARG A 11 4.15 -14.88 29.71
CA ARG A 11 3.63 -15.64 28.56
C ARG A 11 2.71 -14.80 27.68
N ALA A 12 1.85 -13.97 28.27
CA ALA A 12 0.99 -13.07 27.51
C ALA A 12 1.81 -12.09 26.65
N ALA A 13 2.81 -11.43 27.25
CA ALA A 13 3.69 -10.51 26.54
C ALA A 13 4.49 -11.20 25.41
N TRP A 14 4.91 -12.45 25.62
CA TRP A 14 5.59 -13.22 24.58
C TRP A 14 4.68 -13.56 23.40
N VAL A 15 3.45 -14.03 23.67
CA VAL A 15 2.47 -14.33 22.62
C VAL A 15 2.12 -13.08 21.82
N GLU A 16 1.92 -11.95 22.49
CA GLU A 16 1.63 -10.67 21.82
C GLU A 16 2.77 -10.25 20.89
N LYS A 17 4.02 -10.29 21.36
CA LYS A 17 5.20 -9.97 20.55
C LYS A 17 5.33 -10.89 19.33
N GLU A 18 5.11 -12.20 19.52
CA GLU A 18 5.24 -13.17 18.44
C GLU A 18 4.11 -13.04 17.41
N PHE A 19 2.89 -12.76 17.88
CA PHE A 19 1.75 -12.46 17.01
C PHE A 19 2.00 -11.24 16.13
N LEU A 20 2.47 -10.14 16.72
CA LEU A 20 2.82 -8.92 15.97
C LEU A 20 3.92 -9.18 14.94
N ARG A 21 4.92 -10.00 15.28
CA ARG A 21 6.00 -10.39 14.35
C ARG A 21 5.47 -11.15 13.15
N LEU A 22 4.62 -12.16 13.38
CA LEU A 22 4.01 -12.96 12.32
C LEU A 22 3.09 -12.12 11.44
N PHE A 23 2.30 -11.23 12.05
CA PHE A 23 1.42 -10.31 11.34
C PHE A 23 2.20 -9.36 10.43
N TYR A 24 3.28 -8.75 10.95
CA TYR A 24 4.16 -7.89 10.15
C TYR A 24 4.78 -8.65 8.97
N LEU A 25 5.24 -9.88 9.19
CA LEU A 25 5.82 -10.70 8.13
C LEU A 25 4.78 -11.05 7.05
N ALA A 26 3.56 -11.38 7.45
CA ALA A 26 2.47 -11.65 6.52
C ALA A 26 2.14 -10.43 5.64
N ILE A 27 2.04 -9.24 6.24
CA ILE A 27 1.83 -7.99 5.51
C ILE A 27 2.97 -7.75 4.52
N LYS A 28 4.22 -7.85 4.99
CA LYS A 28 5.39 -7.63 4.13
C LYS A 28 5.41 -8.57 2.93
N ASN A 29 5.09 -9.85 3.15
CA ASN A 29 5.04 -10.84 2.09
C ASN A 29 3.88 -10.61 1.11
N ALA A 30 2.74 -10.11 1.60
CA ALA A 30 1.60 -9.76 0.73
C ALA A 30 1.87 -8.49 -0.11
N LEU A 31 2.58 -7.51 0.46
CA LEU A 31 2.88 -6.24 -0.22
C LEU A 31 3.97 -6.37 -1.29
N GLY A 32 4.91 -7.32 -1.14
CA GLY A 32 6.00 -7.51 -2.11
C GLY A 32 5.51 -7.68 -3.56
N PRO A 33 4.67 -8.68 -3.86
CA PRO A 33 4.10 -8.87 -5.19
C PRO A 33 3.28 -7.68 -5.69
N LEU A 34 2.57 -6.98 -4.79
CA LEU A 34 1.79 -5.79 -5.16
C LEU A 34 2.71 -4.67 -5.65
N THR A 35 3.79 -4.38 -4.92
CA THR A 35 4.81 -3.39 -5.31
C THR A 35 5.40 -3.69 -6.67
N GLU A 36 5.77 -4.95 -6.93
CA GLU A 36 6.33 -5.35 -8.24
C GLU A 36 5.36 -5.10 -9.40
N ARG A 37 4.05 -5.30 -9.17
CA ARG A 37 3.02 -5.09 -10.18
C ARG A 37 2.75 -3.61 -10.43
N VAL A 38 2.72 -2.79 -9.37
CA VAL A 38 2.61 -1.33 -9.49
C VAL A 38 3.77 -0.78 -10.30
N VAL A 39 5.01 -1.17 -9.98
CA VAL A 39 6.21 -0.75 -10.74
C VAL A 39 6.15 -1.18 -12.21
N ARG A 40 5.57 -2.35 -12.50
CA ARG A 40 5.37 -2.81 -13.88
C ARG A 40 4.36 -1.92 -14.63
N CYS A 41 3.22 -1.62 -14.00
CA CYS A 41 2.21 -0.74 -14.57
C CYS A 41 2.75 0.66 -14.82
N GLU A 42 3.50 1.21 -13.87
CA GLU A 42 4.16 2.51 -14.01
C GLU A 42 5.07 2.54 -15.26
N LYS A 43 5.91 1.52 -15.45
CA LYS A 43 6.76 1.41 -16.65
C LYS A 43 5.97 1.32 -17.96
N THR A 44 4.84 0.61 -17.96
CA THR A 44 3.98 0.52 -19.15
C THR A 44 3.31 1.85 -19.46
N ILE A 45 2.81 2.54 -18.44
CA ILE A 45 2.21 3.88 -18.57
C ILE A 45 3.24 4.85 -19.12
N GLU A 46 4.45 4.89 -18.55
CA GLU A 46 5.55 5.76 -19.01
C GLU A 46 5.89 5.49 -20.48
N GLY A 47 6.00 4.22 -20.88
CA GLY A 47 6.25 3.86 -22.28
C GLY A 47 5.13 4.30 -23.24
N HIS A 48 3.87 4.24 -22.80
CA HIS A 48 2.73 4.71 -23.59
C HIS A 48 2.72 6.24 -23.69
N THR A 49 3.04 6.95 -22.61
CA THR A 49 3.19 8.41 -22.61
C THR A 49 4.24 8.86 -23.62
N GLN A 50 5.44 8.25 -23.59
CA GLN A 50 6.50 8.59 -24.52
C GLN A 50 6.13 8.31 -25.98
N ARG A 51 5.40 7.23 -26.24
CA ARG A 51 4.90 6.91 -27.59
C ARG A 51 3.82 7.90 -28.06
N LEU A 52 2.94 8.36 -27.17
CA LEU A 52 1.96 9.40 -27.48
C LEU A 52 2.64 10.72 -27.84
N GLU A 53 3.69 11.10 -27.11
CA GLU A 53 4.48 12.30 -27.41
C GLU A 53 5.15 12.20 -28.79
N ASP A 54 5.77 11.07 -29.13
CA ASP A 54 6.36 10.84 -30.46
C ASP A 54 5.31 10.96 -31.58
N LEU A 55 4.17 10.30 -31.43
CA LEU A 55 3.08 10.37 -32.41
C LEU A 55 2.56 11.80 -32.56
N THR A 56 2.42 12.52 -31.44
CA THR A 56 1.98 13.93 -31.42
C THR A 56 2.96 14.83 -32.16
N MET A 57 4.27 14.65 -31.97
CA MET A 57 5.30 15.38 -32.71
C MET A 57 5.24 15.09 -34.21
N ARG A 58 5.05 13.82 -34.60
CA ARG A 58 4.94 13.41 -36.02
C ARG A 58 3.70 13.98 -36.70
N ILE A 59 2.56 14.01 -36.00
CA ILE A 59 1.33 14.64 -36.49
C ILE A 59 1.57 16.14 -36.71
N THR A 60 2.09 16.84 -35.69
CA THR A 60 2.41 18.27 -35.78
C THR A 60 3.35 18.58 -36.94
N LEU A 61 4.37 17.73 -37.18
CA LEU A 61 5.30 17.90 -38.30
C LEU A 61 4.61 17.72 -39.67
N LEU A 62 3.74 16.72 -39.81
CA LEU A 62 3.04 16.44 -41.08
C LEU A 62 1.98 17.50 -41.41
N GLU A 63 1.24 17.98 -40.41
CA GLU A 63 0.27 19.08 -40.56
C GLU A 63 0.95 20.34 -41.09
N ASN A 64 2.18 20.61 -40.65
CA ASN A 64 2.95 21.77 -41.08
C ASN A 64 3.63 21.62 -42.46
N THR A 65 3.75 20.41 -42.99
CA THR A 65 4.56 20.13 -44.21
C THR A 65 3.74 19.90 -45.48
N GLU A 66 2.45 20.26 -45.50
CA GLU A 66 1.53 19.92 -46.61
C GLU A 66 1.61 18.40 -46.93
N GLY A 67 1.78 17.60 -45.87
CA GLY A 67 2.09 16.19 -45.94
C GLY A 67 0.94 15.33 -46.45
N SER A 68 1.28 14.17 -47.02
CA SER A 68 0.33 13.19 -47.55
C SER A 68 -0.78 12.85 -46.55
N SER A 69 -2.03 13.15 -46.90
CA SER A 69 -3.24 12.83 -46.12
C SER A 69 -3.25 11.38 -45.60
N SER A 70 -2.75 10.44 -46.40
CA SER A 70 -2.70 9.02 -46.03
C SER A 70 -1.79 8.70 -44.84
N ALA A 71 -0.70 9.44 -44.65
CA ALA A 71 0.21 9.26 -43.52
C ALA A 71 -0.43 9.78 -42.23
N LEU A 72 -1.17 10.90 -42.33
CA LEU A 72 -1.92 11.49 -41.25
C LEU A 72 -3.04 10.56 -40.76
N ASP A 73 -3.77 9.93 -41.68
CA ASP A 73 -4.80 8.94 -41.35
C ASP A 73 -4.20 7.74 -40.60
N THR A 74 -3.03 7.25 -41.05
CA THR A 74 -2.34 6.15 -40.37
C THR A 74 -1.95 6.52 -38.94
N LEU A 75 -1.34 7.70 -38.73
CA LEU A 75 -0.98 8.16 -37.38
C LEU A 75 -2.21 8.32 -36.49
N ARG A 76 -3.32 8.84 -37.02
CA ARG A 76 -4.58 8.96 -36.26
C ARG A 76 -5.12 7.60 -35.83
N THR A 77 -5.00 6.57 -36.66
CA THR A 77 -5.37 5.21 -36.27
C THR A 77 -4.45 4.64 -35.18
N GLU A 78 -3.15 4.91 -35.23
CA GLU A 78 -2.20 4.49 -34.18
C GLU A 78 -2.49 5.19 -32.84
N VAL A 79 -2.77 6.49 -32.87
CA VAL A 79 -3.17 7.25 -31.66
C VAL A 79 -4.47 6.69 -31.08
N SER A 80 -5.45 6.36 -31.93
CA SER A 80 -6.73 5.78 -31.49
C SER A 80 -6.53 4.39 -30.85
N ALA A 81 -5.67 3.56 -31.44
CA ALA A 81 -5.33 2.25 -30.89
C ALA A 81 -4.62 2.39 -29.53
N LEU A 82 -3.66 3.29 -29.41
CA LEU A 82 -2.94 3.56 -28.17
C LEU A 82 -3.88 4.12 -27.08
N GLY A 83 -4.82 4.99 -27.46
CA GLY A 83 -5.88 5.46 -26.57
C GLY A 83 -6.76 4.32 -26.03
N ALA A 84 -7.12 3.36 -26.88
CA ALA A 84 -7.86 2.16 -26.46
C ALA A 84 -7.05 1.28 -25.49
N GLU A 85 -5.74 1.12 -25.72
CA GLU A 85 -4.86 0.40 -24.80
C GLU A 85 -4.75 1.09 -23.43
N VAL A 86 -4.66 2.43 -23.40
CA VAL A 86 -4.64 3.20 -22.14
C VAL A 86 -5.97 3.06 -21.39
N VAL A 87 -7.10 3.17 -22.08
CA VAL A 87 -8.43 2.94 -21.49
C VAL A 87 -8.53 1.50 -20.96
N GLN A 88 -7.99 0.53 -21.68
CA GLN A 88 -7.93 -0.85 -21.22
C GLN A 88 -7.10 -1.00 -19.94
N ILE A 89 -5.97 -0.29 -19.80
CA ILE A 89 -5.16 -0.28 -18.58
C ILE A 89 -5.96 0.33 -17.42
N GLN A 90 -6.68 1.43 -17.64
CA GLN A 90 -7.54 2.06 -16.62
C GLN A 90 -8.71 1.17 -16.20
N LEU A 91 -9.33 0.48 -17.15
CA LEU A 91 -10.43 -0.45 -16.93
C LEU A 91 -9.95 -1.85 -16.56
N MET A 92 -8.64 -2.09 -16.51
CA MET A 92 -8.13 -3.40 -16.12
C MET A 92 -8.45 -3.55 -14.64
N ASP A 93 -9.50 -4.33 -14.42
CA ASP A 93 -10.15 -4.48 -13.13
C ASP A 93 -9.10 -4.70 -12.05
N ILE A 94 -9.24 -3.97 -10.95
CA ILE A 94 -8.31 -4.04 -9.81
C ILE A 94 -8.18 -5.51 -9.37
N SER A 95 -9.24 -6.32 -9.50
CA SER A 95 -9.21 -7.77 -9.32
C SER A 95 -8.12 -8.47 -10.16
N LYS A 96 -8.00 -8.14 -11.45
CA LYS A 96 -6.98 -8.64 -12.35
C LYS A 96 -5.60 -8.13 -11.95
N LEU A 97 -5.50 -6.87 -11.50
CA LEU A 97 -4.26 -6.25 -11.01
C LEU A 97 -3.86 -6.72 -9.59
N TRP A 98 -4.74 -7.37 -8.86
CA TRP A 98 -4.47 -7.91 -7.53
C TRP A 98 -4.31 -9.43 -7.60
N GLY A 99 -4.76 -10.04 -8.71
CA GLY A 99 -4.76 -11.49 -8.90
C GLY A 99 -5.73 -12.13 -7.91
N ASP A 100 -5.99 -13.42 -8.09
CA ASP A 100 -6.60 -14.20 -7.02
C ASP A 100 -5.56 -14.31 -5.91
N VAL A 101 -5.58 -13.35 -4.96
CA VAL A 101 -4.83 -13.43 -3.72
C VAL A 101 -5.40 -14.62 -2.96
N SER A 102 -4.90 -15.80 -3.30
CA SER A 102 -5.25 -17.04 -2.64
C SER A 102 -4.64 -16.98 -1.25
N LEU A 103 -5.42 -16.46 -0.30
CA LEU A 103 -5.09 -16.49 1.13
C LEU A 103 -4.82 -17.92 1.64
N SER A 104 -5.17 -18.93 0.84
CA SER A 104 -4.97 -20.35 1.12
C SER A 104 -3.51 -20.83 1.16
N SER A 105 -2.51 -20.06 0.71
CA SER A 105 -1.11 -20.55 0.65
C SER A 105 -0.30 -20.33 1.92
N VAL A 106 -0.82 -19.62 2.93
CA VAL A 106 -0.15 -19.57 4.22
C VAL A 106 -0.50 -20.86 4.94
N ALA A 107 0.37 -21.86 4.81
CA ALA A 107 0.35 -23.01 5.70
C ALA A 107 0.28 -22.44 7.13
N PRO A 108 -0.74 -22.83 7.94
CA PRO A 108 -0.87 -22.29 9.28
C PRO A 108 0.48 -22.46 9.97
N PRO A 109 1.03 -21.40 10.60
CA PRO A 109 2.31 -21.52 11.28
C PRO A 109 2.16 -22.72 12.20
N THR A 110 3.03 -23.71 12.01
CA THR A 110 3.10 -24.86 12.91
C THR A 110 3.47 -24.28 14.26
N LEU A 111 2.46 -23.99 15.08
CA LEU A 111 2.62 -23.61 16.46
C LEU A 111 3.19 -24.87 17.13
N GLU A 112 4.51 -25.00 17.10
CA GLU A 112 5.23 -25.82 18.06
C GLU A 112 5.00 -25.18 19.42
N LEU A 113 3.83 -25.48 20.00
CA LEU A 113 3.54 -25.17 21.38
C LEU A 113 4.68 -25.84 22.18
N PRO A 114 5.43 -25.08 22.99
CA PRO A 114 6.43 -25.68 23.85
C PRO A 114 5.70 -26.72 24.71
N SER A 115 6.00 -27.99 24.46
CA SER A 115 5.46 -29.11 25.22
C SER A 115 5.83 -28.90 26.67
N ALA A 116 4.88 -28.37 27.45
CA ALA A 116 5.06 -28.09 28.85
C ALA A 116 5.11 -29.43 29.59
N THR A 117 6.31 -30.02 29.67
CA THR A 117 6.59 -31.03 30.67
C THR A 117 6.42 -30.34 32.03
N PRO A 118 5.50 -30.78 32.91
CA PRO A 118 5.32 -30.18 34.22
C PRO A 118 6.57 -30.47 35.06
N SER A 119 7.54 -29.57 35.04
CA SER A 119 8.71 -29.64 35.90
C SER A 119 8.33 -29.12 37.28
N SER A 120 8.19 -30.04 38.24
CA SER A 120 8.01 -29.74 39.65
C SER A 120 9.38 -29.42 40.24
N SER A 121 9.73 -28.13 40.31
CA SER A 121 10.89 -27.66 41.06
C SER A 121 10.47 -26.60 42.08
N VAL A 122 10.88 -26.83 43.33
CA VAL A 122 10.67 -25.95 44.47
C VAL A 122 11.60 -24.75 44.33
N PRO A 123 11.09 -23.49 44.33
CA PRO A 123 11.95 -22.32 44.18
C PRO A 123 12.61 -21.97 45.52
N GLU A 124 13.94 -22.00 45.55
CA GLU A 124 14.76 -21.42 46.61
C GLU A 124 14.86 -19.91 46.38
N VAL A 125 14.35 -19.15 47.36
CA VAL A 125 14.29 -17.68 47.34
C VAL A 125 15.66 -17.12 47.71
N ALA A 126 16.32 -16.47 46.76
CA ALA A 126 17.43 -15.56 47.03
C ALA A 126 17.02 -14.12 46.66
N VAL A 127 17.37 -13.23 47.58
CA VAL A 127 16.98 -11.82 47.72
C VAL A 127 17.97 -10.89 47.01
N ASP A 128 17.47 -9.70 46.68
CA ASP A 128 18.15 -8.44 46.33
C ASP A 128 18.84 -8.30 44.96
N VAL A 129 18.46 -7.25 44.24
CA VAL A 129 19.24 -6.00 44.13
C VAL A 129 18.38 -4.93 43.45
N ASP A 130 18.38 -3.74 44.07
CA ASP A 130 17.83 -2.46 43.59
C ASP A 130 18.15 -2.20 42.11
N ALA A 131 17.11 -1.86 41.35
CA ALA A 131 17.26 -1.25 40.03
C ALA A 131 16.54 0.09 40.07
N GLU A 132 17.33 1.16 40.06
CA GLU A 132 16.88 2.53 40.10
C GLU A 132 16.01 2.88 38.88
N ASP A 133 14.97 3.63 39.19
CA ASP A 133 13.88 4.09 38.35
C ASP A 133 14.37 5.27 37.49
N GLU A 134 14.74 5.01 36.23
CA GLU A 134 15.03 6.08 35.27
C GLU A 134 13.72 6.63 34.69
N GLU A 135 13.22 7.70 35.33
CA GLU A 135 12.20 8.61 34.79
C GLU A 135 12.69 9.22 33.46
N LEU A 136 12.24 8.66 32.33
CA LEU A 136 12.37 9.30 31.02
C LEU A 136 11.10 10.11 30.73
N ALA A 137 11.06 11.33 31.27
CA ALA A 137 10.14 12.38 30.85
C ALA A 137 10.47 12.80 29.41
N LYS A 138 9.84 12.14 28.44
CA LYS A 138 9.88 12.55 27.04
C LYS A 138 8.66 13.43 26.75
N GLU A 139 8.79 14.71 27.09
CA GLU A 139 7.91 15.77 26.57
C GLU A 139 7.92 15.69 25.05
N THR A 140 6.78 15.29 24.49
CA THR A 140 6.56 15.31 23.05
C THR A 140 5.72 16.56 22.79
N ASP A 141 6.38 17.56 22.20
CA ASP A 141 5.81 18.83 21.78
C ASP A 141 4.68 18.56 20.76
N GLU A 142 3.45 18.81 21.21
CA GLU A 142 2.20 18.62 20.48
C GLU A 142 1.64 20.01 20.12
N GLU A 143 2.36 20.77 19.31
CA GLU A 143 1.86 22.05 18.80
C GLU A 143 2.17 22.20 17.31
N GLY A 144 1.14 22.06 16.48
CA GLY A 144 1.19 22.57 15.10
C GLY A 144 0.60 21.68 14.02
N LEU A 145 -0.68 21.31 14.13
CA LEU A 145 -1.49 20.92 12.96
C LEU A 145 -2.92 21.46 13.09
N MET A 146 -3.05 22.79 13.07
CA MET A 146 -4.29 23.45 12.68
C MET A 146 -4.05 24.13 11.33
N GLU A 147 -4.05 23.37 10.25
CA GLU A 147 -4.17 23.93 8.91
C GLU A 147 -5.44 23.36 8.24
N ASP A 148 -6.42 24.26 8.14
CA ASP A 148 -7.40 24.39 7.08
C ASP A 148 -8.42 23.26 6.86
N GLU A 149 -9.38 23.18 7.78
CA GLU A 149 -10.66 22.48 7.60
C GLU A 149 -11.70 23.29 6.77
N HIS A 150 -11.27 24.22 5.92
CA HIS A 150 -12.20 25.10 5.17
C HIS A 150 -12.08 25.04 3.64
N GLY A 151 -11.14 24.28 3.07
CA GLY A 151 -10.92 24.24 1.61
C GLY A 151 -11.74 23.19 0.83
N ILE A 152 -12.40 22.23 1.48
CA ILE A 152 -13.00 21.08 0.77
C ILE A 152 -14.50 21.28 0.46
N ALA A 153 -15.20 22.13 1.20
CA ALA A 153 -16.64 22.32 0.99
C ALA A 153 -16.97 23.16 -0.26
N GLU A 154 -16.05 23.98 -0.76
CA GLU A 154 -16.32 24.92 -1.85
C GLU A 154 -16.30 24.24 -3.24
N THR A 155 -15.51 23.17 -3.42
CA THR A 155 -15.38 22.49 -4.72
C THR A 155 -16.57 21.61 -5.13
N LEU A 156 -17.43 21.19 -4.19
CA LEU A 156 -18.62 20.40 -4.52
C LEU A 156 -19.81 21.24 -5.02
N THR A 157 -19.85 22.54 -4.69
CA THR A 157 -20.96 23.39 -5.12
C THR A 157 -20.77 23.87 -6.56
N GLU A 158 -19.53 24.11 -6.99
CA GLU A 158 -19.22 24.58 -8.35
C GLU A 158 -19.52 23.52 -9.44
N MET A 159 -19.48 22.23 -9.12
CA MET A 159 -19.81 21.17 -10.09
C MET A 159 -21.30 21.14 -10.47
N HIS A 160 -22.20 21.61 -9.61
CA HIS A 160 -23.65 21.58 -9.91
C HIS A 160 -24.10 22.70 -10.87
N GLU A 161 -23.33 23.79 -11.01
CA GLU A 161 -23.72 24.92 -11.86
C GLU A 161 -23.46 24.67 -13.36
N ILE A 162 -22.51 23.78 -13.70
CA ILE A 162 -22.13 23.50 -15.10
C ILE A 162 -23.11 22.50 -15.75
N GLU A 163 -23.78 21.66 -14.95
CA GLU A 163 -24.74 20.67 -15.47
C GLU A 163 -26.06 21.31 -15.94
N GLU A 164 -26.38 22.53 -15.48
CA GLU A 164 -27.61 23.25 -15.88
C GLU A 164 -27.45 24.06 -17.18
N VAL A 165 -26.23 24.26 -17.68
CA VAL A 165 -25.97 25.02 -18.93
C VAL A 165 -26.09 24.15 -20.19
N ILE A 166 -26.18 22.82 -20.03
CA ILE A 166 -26.17 21.85 -21.14
C ILE A 166 -27.59 21.32 -21.47
N ASN A 167 -28.63 21.76 -20.75
CA ASN A 167 -30.05 21.54 -21.11
C ASN A 167 -30.69 22.80 -21.72
#